data_AF-A0A832J804-F1
#
_entry.id   AF-A0A832J804-F1
#
_cell.length_a   1.000
_cell.length_b   1.000
_cell.length_c   1.000
_cell.angle_alpha   90.00
_cell.angle_beta   90.00
_cell.angle_gamma   90.00
#
_symmetry.space_group_name_H-M   'P 1'
#
loop_
_entity.id
_entity.type
_entity.pdbx_description
1 polymer ?
#
loop_
_entity_poly.entity_id
_entity_poly.type
_entity_poly.pdbx_seq_one_letter_code
_entity_poly.pdbx_strand_id
1 'polypeptide(L)'
;MNDPRLHTGGVRVSLTQETHDQPPGGSAAGTFPIANETPQRIMTLKDLALSQITLAQYPVVKQWREKLFAPEGLPEICDELPRLLTEFLRTPEAEAMSPYTRRAKALQHVFVNKTALVRDTDLLPGQTTTSFVGPVVYMDTIGYCIWPELKTMTTRAQNPFRIRPEVAQRLNKEIFPYWLERRPAQEVARYNDYDSQQHPDRDRVAGDAIDPALKSRAGETPKALALMERVAFFLSDKATCVSHTVPDFQRVLDYGLDGLIKQARVDLKDGHGLADEQKEFLNGVISVFEGAKVYAQHLAEQAAAAGNAEL
;
A
#
# COMPACT_ATOMS: atom_id res chain seq x y z
N MET A 1 0.84 37.16 15.23
CA MET A 1 0.58 36.50 13.93
C MET A 1 0.85 35.02 14.10
N ASN A 2 -0.12 34.28 14.65
CA ASN A 2 -0.10 32.83 14.84
C ASN A 2 -1.46 32.33 14.35
N ASP A 3 -1.51 31.50 13.30
CA ASP A 3 -2.71 30.69 13.03
C ASP A 3 -2.53 29.35 13.76
N PRO A 4 -3.34 29.01 14.78
CA PRO A 4 -3.19 27.79 15.56
C PRO A 4 -3.91 26.57 14.95
N ARG A 5 -4.47 26.66 13.74
CA ARG A 5 -5.41 25.64 13.22
C ARG A 5 -4.75 24.48 12.47
N LEU A 6 -3.74 23.87 13.06
CA LEU A 6 -3.25 22.57 12.59
C LEU A 6 -3.69 21.49 13.56
N HIS A 7 -4.84 20.90 13.24
CA HIS A 7 -5.42 19.80 14.00
C HIS A 7 -4.47 18.59 14.00
N THR A 8 -4.13 18.12 15.21
CA THR A 8 -3.46 16.84 15.46
C THR A 8 -4.49 15.73 15.22
N GLY A 9 -4.43 15.12 14.03
CA GLY A 9 -5.45 14.24 13.45
C GLY A 9 -5.57 12.84 14.09
N GLY A 10 -5.89 12.77 15.38
CA GLY A 10 -6.37 11.54 16.01
C GLY A 10 -7.89 11.59 16.19
N VAL A 11 -8.61 10.55 15.74
CA VAL A 11 -10.00 10.34 16.15
C VAL A 11 -9.99 10.06 17.66
N ARG A 12 -10.46 11.01 18.48
CA ARG A 12 -10.64 10.81 19.92
C ARG A 12 -11.97 10.11 20.15
N VAL A 13 -11.96 8.79 20.23
CA VAL A 13 -13.11 8.03 20.77
C VAL A 13 -12.97 7.99 22.29
N SER A 14 -13.87 8.66 23.01
CA SER A 14 -13.98 8.52 24.47
C SER A 14 -14.76 7.24 24.76
N LEU A 15 -14.06 6.20 25.21
CA LEU A 15 -14.65 4.90 25.55
C LEU A 15 -15.30 4.87 26.95
N THR A 16 -15.42 6.02 27.62
CA THR A 16 -15.90 6.10 29.02
C THR A 16 -17.38 6.45 29.16
N GLN A 17 -18.14 6.58 28.07
CA GLN A 17 -19.60 6.59 28.16
C GLN A 17 -20.12 5.17 28.04
N GLU A 18 -20.22 4.51 29.20
CA GLU A 18 -21.05 3.33 29.39
C GLU A 18 -22.47 3.67 28.96
N THR A 19 -22.91 3.12 27.82
CA THR A 19 -24.30 3.18 27.37
C THR A 19 -25.12 2.13 28.11
N HIS A 20 -25.23 2.29 29.43
CA HIS A 20 -26.32 1.72 30.20
C HIS A 20 -27.32 2.83 30.50
N ASP A 21 -28.40 2.92 29.72
CA ASP A 21 -29.70 3.29 30.26
C ASP A 21 -30.87 2.95 29.32
N GLN A 22 -31.96 2.55 29.95
CA GLN A 22 -33.23 2.08 29.38
C GLN A 22 -33.92 3.11 28.46
N PRO A 23 -34.88 2.67 27.61
CA PRO A 23 -35.48 3.54 26.61
C PRO A 23 -36.60 4.40 27.20
N PRO A 24 -36.58 5.73 27.06
CA PRO A 24 -37.79 6.51 27.05
C PRO A 24 -38.28 6.65 25.59
N GLY A 25 -39.55 6.32 25.37
CA GLY A 25 -40.16 6.31 24.06
C GLY A 25 -40.11 7.65 23.32
N GLY A 26 -40.19 7.58 21.99
CA GLY A 26 -40.46 8.74 21.15
C GLY A 26 -39.62 8.84 19.88
N SER A 27 -40.21 8.41 18.77
CA SER A 27 -39.97 8.82 17.38
C SER A 27 -38.62 8.56 16.71
N ALA A 28 -38.73 7.80 15.62
CA ALA A 28 -38.06 7.95 14.33
C ALA A 28 -36.52 7.81 14.25
N ALA A 29 -36.11 6.69 13.66
CA ALA A 29 -35.05 6.58 12.65
C ALA A 29 -33.76 7.38 12.88
N GLY A 30 -32.78 6.74 13.49
CA GLY A 30 -31.38 7.19 13.49
C GLY A 30 -30.43 6.01 13.33
N THR A 31 -30.42 5.38 12.15
CA THR A 31 -29.64 4.16 11.85
C THR A 31 -28.13 4.39 11.60
N PHE A 32 -27.56 5.51 12.05
CA PHE A 32 -26.13 5.79 11.89
C PHE A 32 -25.50 6.29 13.21
N PRO A 33 -24.47 5.61 13.74
CA PRO A 33 -23.81 5.99 15.00
C PRO A 33 -22.99 7.28 14.90
N ILE A 34 -22.86 7.87 13.71
CA ILE A 34 -22.15 9.13 13.47
C ILE A 34 -23.13 10.07 12.76
N ALA A 35 -23.45 11.19 13.41
CA ALA A 35 -24.30 12.23 12.81
C ALA A 35 -23.56 12.85 11.62
N ASN A 36 -24.20 12.84 10.44
CA ASN A 36 -23.70 13.61 9.31
C ASN A 36 -23.99 15.09 9.55
N GLU A 37 -22.99 15.86 9.98
CA GLU A 37 -23.11 17.29 10.27
C GLU A 37 -23.11 18.17 9.01
N THR A 38 -22.81 17.59 7.84
CA THR A 38 -22.74 18.34 6.57
C THR A 38 -23.53 17.67 5.44
N PRO A 39 -24.81 17.31 5.64
CA PRO A 39 -25.60 16.62 4.63
C PRO A 39 -25.78 17.44 3.35
N GLN A 40 -25.69 18.77 3.44
CA GLN A 40 -25.76 19.68 2.29
C GLN A 40 -24.52 19.60 1.39
N ARG A 41 -23.39 19.09 1.89
CA ARG A 41 -22.16 18.85 1.10
C ARG A 41 -22.21 17.54 0.33
N ILE A 42 -23.13 16.64 0.69
CA ILE A 42 -23.32 15.38 -0.03
C ILE A 42 -24.24 15.65 -1.22
N MET A 43 -23.65 15.74 -2.41
CA MET A 43 -24.43 15.72 -3.63
C MET A 43 -25.07 14.34 -3.80
N THR A 44 -26.36 14.24 -3.45
CA THR A 44 -27.14 13.03 -3.73
C THR A 44 -27.62 13.11 -5.17
N LEU A 45 -27.14 12.20 -6.01
CA LEU A 45 -27.60 12.09 -7.39
C LEU A 45 -29.07 11.64 -7.40
N LYS A 46 -29.92 12.33 -8.17
CA LYS A 46 -31.35 11.99 -8.30
C LYS A 46 -31.58 10.65 -9.00
N ASP A 47 -30.65 10.26 -9.87
CA ASP A 47 -30.59 8.95 -10.51
C ASP A 47 -29.22 8.32 -10.21
N LEU A 48 -29.21 7.26 -9.39
CA LEU A 48 -28.00 6.51 -9.06
C LEU A 48 -27.61 5.52 -10.16
N ALA A 49 -28.53 5.16 -11.07
CA ALA A 49 -28.24 4.27 -12.17
C ALA A 49 -27.42 4.98 -13.26
N LEU A 50 -27.54 6.31 -13.36
CA LEU A 50 -26.83 7.14 -14.34
C LEU A 50 -26.98 6.61 -15.77
N SER A 51 -28.18 6.13 -16.11
CA SER A 51 -28.46 5.39 -17.35
C SER A 51 -28.21 6.19 -18.64
N GLN A 52 -28.23 7.52 -18.55
CA GLN A 52 -27.88 8.45 -19.63
C GLN A 52 -26.38 8.52 -19.92
N ILE A 53 -25.53 8.05 -19.00
CA ILE A 53 -24.07 8.02 -19.15
C ILE A 53 -23.73 6.72 -19.88
N THR A 54 -23.23 6.84 -21.10
CA THR A 54 -22.91 5.70 -21.97
C THR A 54 -21.45 5.73 -22.39
N LEU A 55 -20.87 4.56 -22.64
CA LEU A 55 -19.47 4.45 -23.10
C LEU A 55 -19.21 5.22 -24.41
N ALA A 56 -20.24 5.40 -25.25
CA ALA A 56 -20.15 6.14 -26.50
C ALA A 56 -19.81 7.64 -26.30
N GLN A 57 -20.10 8.20 -25.13
CA GLN A 57 -19.76 9.59 -24.78
C GLN A 57 -18.29 9.78 -24.40
N TYR A 58 -17.55 8.69 -24.16
CA TYR A 58 -16.17 8.73 -23.65
C TYR A 58 -15.23 7.96 -24.58
N PRO A 59 -14.86 8.52 -25.75
CA PRO A 59 -14.07 7.81 -26.76
C PRO A 59 -12.73 7.29 -26.25
N VAL A 60 -12.04 8.05 -25.38
CA VAL A 60 -10.78 7.62 -24.74
C VAL A 60 -11.00 6.42 -23.83
N VAL A 61 -12.02 6.47 -22.96
CA VAL A 61 -12.35 5.36 -22.05
C VAL A 61 -12.78 4.11 -22.84
N LYS A 62 -13.51 4.29 -23.95
CA LYS A 62 -13.89 3.20 -24.85
C LYS A 62 -12.64 2.50 -25.40
N GLN A 63 -11.66 3.24 -25.90
CA GLN A 63 -10.41 2.67 -26.41
C GLN A 63 -9.60 1.95 -25.31
N TRP A 64 -9.51 2.53 -24.11
CA TRP A 64 -8.84 1.86 -22.98
C TRP A 64 -9.53 0.55 -22.60
N ARG A 65 -10.86 0.53 -22.58
CA ARG A 65 -11.64 -0.68 -22.31
C ARG A 65 -11.43 -1.73 -23.39
N GLU A 66 -11.47 -1.35 -24.66
CA GLU A 66 -11.20 -2.27 -25.78
C GLU A 66 -9.80 -2.87 -25.66
N LYS A 67 -8.80 -2.04 -25.39
CA LYS A 67 -7.42 -2.48 -25.16
C LYS A 67 -7.30 -3.44 -23.97
N LEU A 68 -8.02 -3.19 -22.87
CA LEU A 68 -8.02 -4.07 -21.69
C LEU A 68 -8.48 -5.51 -22.02
N PHE A 69 -9.44 -5.66 -22.93
CA PHE A 69 -9.99 -6.97 -23.32
C PHE A 69 -9.32 -7.59 -24.55
N ALA A 70 -8.40 -6.88 -25.20
CA ALA A 70 -7.64 -7.39 -26.32
C ALA A 70 -6.47 -8.27 -25.86
N PRO A 71 -5.92 -9.18 -26.70
CA PRO A 71 -4.76 -10.00 -26.36
C PRO A 71 -3.54 -9.19 -25.89
N GLU A 72 -3.30 -8.02 -26.48
CA GLU A 72 -2.28 -7.05 -26.08
C GLU A 72 -2.56 -6.39 -24.72
N GLY A 73 -3.80 -6.44 -24.24
CA GLY A 73 -4.25 -5.98 -22.93
C GLY A 73 -3.91 -6.89 -21.77
N LEU A 74 -3.42 -8.12 -22.03
CA LEU A 74 -3.07 -9.07 -20.99
C LEU A 74 -2.13 -8.42 -19.96
N PRO A 75 -2.50 -8.39 -18.66
CA PRO A 75 -1.70 -7.74 -17.64
C PRO A 75 -0.26 -8.25 -17.62
N GLU A 76 0.71 -7.37 -17.37
CA GLU A 76 2.13 -7.70 -17.45
C GLU A 76 2.86 -7.40 -16.15
N ILE A 77 3.59 -8.39 -15.65
CA ILE A 77 4.44 -8.26 -14.48
C ILE A 77 5.65 -7.39 -14.82
N CYS A 78 5.81 -6.30 -14.07
CA CYS A 78 7.01 -5.48 -14.10
C CYS A 78 7.80 -5.65 -12.80
N ASP A 79 9.12 -5.50 -12.88
CA ASP A 79 10.01 -5.54 -11.72
C ASP A 79 10.51 -4.16 -11.28
N GLU A 80 9.90 -3.05 -11.70
CA GLU A 80 10.41 -1.71 -11.37
C GLU A 80 10.50 -1.48 -9.86
N LEU A 81 9.38 -1.56 -9.15
CA LEU A 81 9.37 -1.43 -7.69
C LEU A 81 10.33 -2.44 -7.03
N PRO A 82 10.27 -3.75 -7.34
CA PRO A 82 11.13 -4.69 -6.66
C PRO A 82 12.61 -4.52 -6.99
N ARG A 83 12.95 -4.11 -8.21
CA ARG A 83 14.32 -3.81 -8.63
C ARG A 83 14.87 -2.60 -7.89
N LEU A 84 14.15 -1.48 -7.88
CA LEU A 84 14.60 -0.24 -7.22
C LEU A 84 14.77 -0.41 -5.70
N LEU A 85 13.85 -1.13 -5.06
CA LEU A 85 14.02 -1.44 -3.63
C LEU A 85 15.21 -2.36 -3.38
N THR A 86 15.39 -3.42 -4.19
CA THR A 86 16.52 -4.34 -4.05
C THR A 86 17.85 -3.65 -4.33
N GLU A 87 17.90 -2.77 -5.33
CA GLU A 87 19.05 -1.97 -5.70
C GLU A 87 19.54 -1.13 -4.53
N PHE A 88 18.66 -0.31 -3.94
CA PHE A 88 19.02 0.51 -2.79
C PHE A 88 19.43 -0.34 -1.58
N LEU A 89 18.64 -1.36 -1.24
CA LEU A 89 18.85 -2.10 0.01
C LEU A 89 20.09 -3.03 -0.02
N ARG A 90 20.70 -3.24 -1.18
CA ARG A 90 21.98 -3.96 -1.32
C ARG A 90 23.19 -3.07 -1.04
N THR A 91 23.03 -1.75 -0.95
CA THR A 91 24.17 -0.87 -0.79
C THR A 91 24.71 -0.95 0.65
N PRO A 92 26.03 -0.81 0.87
CA PRO A 92 26.60 -0.77 2.21
C PRO A 92 25.99 0.34 3.09
N GLU A 93 25.64 1.48 2.48
CA GLU A 93 24.99 2.59 3.19
C GLU A 93 23.63 2.18 3.72
N ALA A 94 22.82 1.46 2.93
CA ALA A 94 21.53 0.97 3.39
C ALA A 94 21.70 -0.04 4.53
N GLU A 95 22.69 -0.94 4.46
CA GLU A 95 22.96 -1.92 5.52
C GLU A 95 23.37 -1.30 6.84
N ALA A 96 24.06 -0.15 6.81
CA ALA A 96 24.46 0.59 8.01
C ALA A 96 23.33 1.42 8.65
N MET A 97 22.23 1.69 7.92
CA MET A 97 21.08 2.43 8.43
C MET A 97 20.21 1.58 9.37
N SER A 98 19.54 2.23 10.33
CA SER A 98 18.46 1.59 11.09
C SER A 98 17.34 1.08 10.17
N PRO A 99 16.51 0.11 10.60
CA PRO A 99 15.39 -0.35 9.78
C PRO A 99 14.42 0.75 9.34
N TYR A 100 14.15 1.74 10.19
CA TYR A 100 13.21 2.84 9.89
C TYR A 100 13.78 3.81 8.86
N THR A 101 15.01 4.29 9.08
CA THR A 101 15.70 5.17 8.13
C THR A 101 15.91 4.45 6.80
N ARG A 102 16.33 3.18 6.84
CA ARG A 102 16.56 2.36 5.65
C ARG A 102 15.29 2.24 4.80
N ARG A 103 14.12 1.96 5.41
CA ARG A 103 12.86 1.85 4.65
C ARG A 103 12.45 3.19 4.05
N ALA A 104 12.57 4.29 4.80
CA ALA A 104 12.25 5.62 4.29
C ALA A 104 13.15 6.01 3.11
N LYS A 105 14.47 5.76 3.22
CA LYS A 105 15.43 6.02 2.14
C LYS A 105 15.25 5.11 0.94
N ALA A 106 14.85 3.86 1.14
CA ALA A 106 14.50 2.95 0.04
C ALA A 106 13.28 3.46 -0.74
N LEU A 107 12.23 3.95 -0.05
CA LEU A 107 11.08 4.57 -0.69
C LEU A 107 11.43 5.88 -1.40
N GLN A 108 12.29 6.71 -0.79
CA GLN A 108 12.83 7.90 -1.44
C GLN A 108 13.55 7.52 -2.76
N HIS A 109 14.44 6.52 -2.71
CA HIS A 109 15.12 6.01 -3.89
C HIS A 109 14.15 5.51 -4.96
N VAL A 110 13.09 4.78 -4.57
CA VAL A 110 12.03 4.38 -5.51
C VAL A 110 11.42 5.59 -6.20
N PHE A 111 10.94 6.60 -5.46
CA PHE A 111 10.30 7.75 -6.08
C PHE A 111 11.24 8.54 -6.99
N VAL A 112 12.51 8.70 -6.59
CA VAL A 112 13.51 9.42 -7.39
C VAL A 112 13.84 8.67 -8.69
N ASN A 113 13.82 7.34 -8.71
CA ASN A 113 14.27 6.55 -9.86
C ASN A 113 13.13 5.85 -10.62
N LYS A 114 11.88 5.99 -10.15
CA LYS A 114 10.70 5.43 -10.80
C LYS A 114 10.50 6.08 -12.17
N THR A 115 10.17 5.27 -13.16
CA THR A 115 9.83 5.74 -14.51
C THR A 115 8.57 6.60 -14.44
N ALA A 116 8.70 7.85 -14.88
CA ALA A 116 7.57 8.72 -15.13
C ALA A 116 6.95 8.34 -16.48
N LEU A 117 5.68 7.92 -16.47
CA LEU A 117 4.96 7.54 -17.67
C LEU A 117 3.76 8.47 -17.83
N VAL A 118 3.71 9.14 -18.97
CA VAL A 118 2.57 9.96 -19.41
C VAL A 118 2.39 9.72 -20.91
N ARG A 119 1.22 9.21 -21.30
CA ARG A 119 0.84 9.01 -22.70
C ARG A 119 0.02 10.21 -23.17
N ASP A 120 0.00 10.41 -24.49
CA ASP A 120 -0.84 11.42 -25.17
C ASP A 120 -2.33 11.33 -24.83
N THR A 121 -2.82 10.13 -24.54
CA THR A 121 -4.21 9.85 -24.19
C THR A 121 -4.48 9.86 -22.69
N ASP A 122 -3.45 9.90 -21.83
CA ASP A 122 -3.62 9.84 -20.38
C ASP A 122 -4.25 11.14 -19.86
N LEU A 123 -5.38 11.01 -19.14
CA LEU A 123 -6.05 12.15 -18.49
C LEU A 123 -5.39 12.56 -17.16
N LEU A 124 -4.61 11.66 -16.56
CA LEU A 124 -3.84 11.89 -15.34
C LEU A 124 -2.45 11.28 -15.52
N PRO A 125 -1.38 11.98 -15.11
CA PRO A 125 -0.04 11.46 -15.24
C PRO A 125 0.25 10.37 -14.20
N GLY A 126 1.10 9.41 -14.58
CA GLY A 126 1.65 8.43 -13.67
C GLY A 126 0.92 7.09 -13.67
N GLN A 127 1.71 6.04 -13.40
CA GLN A 127 1.26 4.65 -13.37
C GLN A 127 1.97 3.91 -12.25
N THR A 128 1.29 2.96 -11.62
CA THR A 128 1.88 2.15 -10.56
C THR A 128 2.97 1.21 -11.11
N THR A 129 2.78 0.71 -12.34
CA THR A 129 3.70 -0.18 -13.06
C THR A 129 4.14 0.41 -14.39
N THR A 130 5.17 -0.17 -15.01
CA THR A 130 5.61 0.26 -16.35
C THR A 130 4.77 -0.29 -17.51
N SER A 131 3.77 -1.13 -17.20
CA SER A 131 2.86 -1.74 -18.16
C SER A 131 1.52 -0.99 -18.25
N PHE A 132 0.74 -1.20 -19.32
CA PHE A 132 -0.61 -0.63 -19.45
C PHE A 132 -1.54 -1.10 -18.32
N VAL A 133 -1.52 -2.41 -18.06
CA VAL A 133 -2.10 -3.04 -16.86
C VAL A 133 -1.03 -3.95 -16.30
N GLY A 134 -0.72 -3.83 -15.01
CA GLY A 134 0.32 -4.62 -14.39
C GLY A 134 0.08 -4.80 -12.90
N PRO A 135 0.36 -5.99 -12.34
CA PRO A 135 0.36 -6.19 -10.90
C PRO A 135 1.62 -5.56 -10.29
N VAL A 136 1.49 -5.08 -9.06
CA VAL A 136 2.65 -4.66 -8.27
C VAL A 136 3.22 -5.87 -7.54
N VAL A 137 4.52 -6.11 -7.69
CA VAL A 137 5.20 -7.23 -7.03
C VAL A 137 5.81 -6.74 -5.72
N TYR A 138 5.15 -7.05 -4.61
CA TYR A 138 5.65 -6.81 -3.25
C TYR A 138 6.42 -8.03 -2.73
N MET A 139 7.64 -8.21 -3.21
CA MET A 139 8.59 -9.25 -2.79
C MET A 139 8.94 -9.25 -1.29
N ASP A 140 8.76 -8.11 -0.61
CA ASP A 140 8.91 -7.98 0.85
C ASP A 140 7.71 -8.54 1.64
N THR A 141 6.65 -8.95 0.93
CA THR A 141 5.44 -9.56 1.50
C THR A 141 5.12 -10.92 0.87
N ILE A 142 4.27 -10.99 -0.15
CA ILE A 142 3.81 -12.24 -0.81
C ILE A 142 4.25 -12.34 -2.27
N GLY A 143 4.82 -11.27 -2.83
CA GLY A 143 5.14 -11.18 -4.25
C GLY A 143 6.13 -12.24 -4.74
N TYR A 144 6.91 -12.88 -3.85
CA TYR A 144 7.81 -13.98 -4.22
C TYR A 144 7.08 -15.30 -4.48
N CYS A 145 5.82 -15.46 -4.09
CA CYS A 145 5.08 -16.72 -4.29
C CYS A 145 4.88 -17.09 -5.77
N ILE A 146 5.01 -16.13 -6.69
CA ILE A 146 4.97 -16.39 -8.13
C ILE A 146 6.25 -17.04 -8.68
N TRP A 147 7.30 -17.17 -7.86
CA TRP A 147 8.61 -17.66 -8.29
C TRP A 147 8.55 -19.03 -9.00
N PRO A 148 7.83 -20.05 -8.48
CA PRO A 148 7.72 -21.34 -9.17
C PRO A 148 7.00 -21.26 -10.53
N GLU A 149 6.22 -20.20 -10.75
CA GLU A 149 5.37 -20.02 -11.94
C GLU A 149 5.97 -19.06 -12.97
N LEU A 150 7.17 -18.49 -12.77
CA LEU A 150 7.74 -17.47 -13.67
C LEU A 150 7.81 -17.91 -15.15
N LYS A 151 7.93 -19.21 -15.42
CA LYS A 151 7.95 -19.78 -16.79
C LYS A 151 6.57 -20.13 -17.34
N THR A 152 5.58 -20.32 -16.47
CA THR A 152 4.23 -20.78 -16.81
C THR A 152 3.16 -19.70 -16.59
N MET A 153 3.55 -18.51 -16.13
CA MET A 153 2.64 -17.42 -15.77
C MET A 153 1.73 -17.00 -16.94
N THR A 154 2.28 -16.93 -18.15
CA THR A 154 1.54 -16.53 -19.36
C THR A 154 0.49 -17.55 -19.78
N THR A 155 0.64 -18.82 -19.37
CA THR A 155 -0.26 -19.93 -19.74
C THR A 155 -1.10 -20.42 -18.55
N ARG A 156 -1.10 -19.67 -17.44
CA ARG A 156 -1.90 -20.00 -16.26
C ARG A 156 -3.39 -19.98 -16.61
N ALA A 157 -4.11 -21.01 -16.18
CA ALA A 157 -5.55 -21.13 -16.46
C ALA A 157 -6.39 -20.01 -15.82
N GLN A 158 -5.94 -19.49 -14.67
CA GLN A 158 -6.61 -18.41 -13.93
C GLN A 158 -5.66 -17.23 -13.79
N ASN A 159 -6.13 -16.03 -14.14
CA ASN A 159 -5.36 -14.78 -14.08
C ASN A 159 -3.95 -14.91 -14.71
N PRO A 160 -3.83 -15.22 -16.01
CA PRO A 160 -2.54 -15.22 -16.69
C PRO A 160 -1.95 -13.80 -16.73
N PHE A 161 -0.63 -13.71 -16.61
CA PHE A 161 0.11 -12.47 -16.78
C PHE A 161 1.24 -12.67 -17.78
N ARG A 162 1.49 -11.66 -18.62
CA ARG A 162 2.75 -11.59 -19.36
C ARG A 162 3.89 -11.32 -18.41
N ILE A 163 5.07 -11.81 -18.77
CA ILE A 163 6.32 -11.45 -18.12
C ILE A 163 7.42 -11.50 -19.16
N ARG A 164 8.23 -10.45 -19.23
CA ARG A 164 9.37 -10.42 -20.16
C ARG A 164 10.49 -11.34 -19.65
N PRO A 165 11.22 -12.06 -20.51
CA PRO A 165 12.23 -13.03 -20.07
C PRO A 165 13.31 -12.44 -19.15
N GLU A 166 13.74 -11.21 -19.40
CA GLU A 166 14.72 -10.51 -18.57
C GLU A 166 14.17 -10.12 -17.19
N VAL A 167 12.87 -9.79 -17.11
CA VAL A 167 12.17 -9.52 -15.85
C VAL A 167 12.09 -10.81 -15.03
N ALA A 168 11.67 -11.92 -15.65
CA ALA A 168 11.64 -13.23 -15.00
C ALA A 168 13.03 -13.66 -14.50
N GLN A 169 14.08 -13.41 -15.30
CA GLN A 169 15.45 -13.71 -14.91
C GLN A 169 15.92 -12.90 -13.70
N ARG A 170 15.68 -11.58 -13.67
CA ARG A 170 16.04 -10.73 -12.52
C ARG A 170 15.27 -11.12 -11.26
N LEU A 171 13.96 -11.38 -11.39
CA LEU A 171 13.14 -11.87 -10.28
C LEU A 171 13.71 -13.18 -9.71
N ASN A 172 14.03 -14.15 -10.57
CA ASN A 172 14.54 -15.46 -10.16
C ASN A 172 15.96 -15.43 -9.58
N LYS A 173 16.88 -14.65 -10.17
CA LYS A 173 18.31 -14.73 -9.84
C LYS A 173 18.78 -13.67 -8.85
N GLU A 174 18.07 -12.56 -8.73
CA GLU A 174 18.55 -11.40 -8.01
C GLU A 174 17.56 -10.95 -6.93
N ILE A 175 16.32 -10.65 -7.31
CA ILE A 175 15.35 -10.04 -6.42
C ILE A 175 14.85 -11.04 -5.39
N PHE A 176 14.17 -12.11 -5.81
CA PHE A 176 13.56 -13.03 -4.85
C PHE A 176 14.56 -13.70 -3.90
N PRO A 177 15.77 -14.13 -4.34
CA PRO A 177 16.79 -14.63 -3.42
C PRO A 177 17.15 -13.61 -2.32
N TYR A 178 17.41 -12.36 -2.70
CA TYR A 178 17.79 -11.29 -1.75
C TYR A 178 16.73 -11.07 -0.66
N TRP A 179 15.45 -11.09 -1.04
CA TRP A 179 14.34 -10.90 -0.11
C TRP A 179 14.09 -12.13 0.75
N LEU A 180 14.17 -13.33 0.18
CA LEU A 180 13.94 -14.57 0.91
C LEU A 180 15.02 -14.80 1.99
N GLU A 181 16.27 -14.45 1.71
CA GLU A 181 17.36 -14.44 2.71
C GLU A 181 17.05 -13.53 3.91
N ARG A 182 16.33 -12.43 3.67
CA ARG A 182 15.90 -11.46 4.69
C ARG A 182 14.58 -11.83 5.36
N ARG A 183 14.00 -12.97 4.98
CA ARG A 183 12.81 -13.59 5.57
C ARG A 183 11.63 -12.61 5.65
N PRO A 184 10.80 -12.52 4.59
CA PRO A 184 9.49 -11.87 4.67
C PRO A 184 8.67 -12.45 5.84
N ALA A 185 7.66 -11.73 6.32
CA ALA A 185 6.97 -12.08 7.58
C ALA A 185 6.54 -13.55 7.70
N GLN A 186 6.04 -14.17 6.63
CA GLN A 186 5.67 -15.59 6.62
C GLN A 186 6.88 -16.53 6.74
N GLU A 187 8.00 -16.19 6.12
CA GLU A 187 9.22 -16.99 6.20
C GLU A 187 9.87 -16.89 7.58
N VAL A 188 9.70 -15.77 8.30
CA VAL A 188 10.08 -15.69 9.72
C VAL A 188 9.40 -16.81 10.51
N ALA A 189 8.13 -17.11 10.24
CA ALA A 189 7.42 -18.18 10.94
C ALA A 189 7.92 -19.58 10.57
N ARG A 190 8.42 -19.80 9.33
CA ARG A 190 9.01 -21.10 8.92
C ARG A 190 10.44 -21.29 9.41
N TYR A 191 11.22 -20.21 9.53
CA TYR A 191 12.66 -20.28 9.84
C TYR A 191 13.02 -20.00 11.32
N ASN A 192 12.03 -20.02 12.22
CA ASN A 192 12.25 -19.92 13.66
C ASN A 192 11.45 -20.98 14.41
N ASP A 193 11.93 -21.38 15.58
CA ASP A 193 11.13 -22.15 16.53
C ASP A 193 9.94 -21.30 16.99
N TYR A 194 8.79 -21.95 17.14
CA TYR A 194 7.57 -21.30 17.61
C TYR A 194 6.87 -22.16 18.64
N ASP A 195 6.45 -21.53 19.74
CA ASP A 195 5.58 -22.12 20.75
C ASP A 195 4.58 -21.05 21.22
N SER A 196 3.32 -21.22 20.84
CA SER A 196 2.21 -20.34 21.25
C SER A 196 2.14 -20.11 22.77
N GLN A 197 2.58 -21.07 23.60
CA GLN A 197 2.58 -20.93 25.06
C GLN A 197 3.55 -19.85 25.58
N GLN A 198 4.57 -19.49 24.78
CA GLN A 198 5.51 -18.41 25.10
C GLN A 198 4.93 -17.02 24.81
N HIS A 199 3.73 -16.96 24.23
CA HIS A 199 3.06 -15.73 23.82
C HIS A 199 1.63 -15.65 24.39
N PRO A 200 1.46 -15.60 25.72
CA PRO A 200 0.17 -15.79 26.40
C PRO A 200 -0.91 -14.73 26.07
N ASP A 201 -0.52 -13.59 25.49
CA ASP A 201 -1.40 -12.46 25.19
C ASP A 201 -1.84 -12.38 23.71
N ARG A 202 -1.54 -13.40 22.88
CA ARG A 202 -1.80 -13.34 21.43
C ARG A 202 -3.09 -14.03 20.95
N ASP A 203 -3.72 -14.89 21.77
CA ASP A 203 -4.87 -15.72 21.37
C ASP A 203 -6.11 -15.58 22.28
N ARG A 204 -6.21 -14.51 23.08
CA ARG A 204 -7.36 -14.33 23.98
C ARG A 204 -8.48 -13.53 23.33
N VAL A 205 -9.46 -14.24 22.76
CA VAL A 205 -10.77 -13.67 22.44
C VAL A 205 -11.77 -14.24 23.45
N ALA A 206 -12.09 -13.46 24.49
CA ALA A 206 -13.11 -13.77 25.50
C ALA A 206 -12.95 -15.11 26.25
N GLY A 207 -11.76 -15.40 26.78
CA GLY A 207 -11.51 -16.56 27.65
C GLY A 207 -10.14 -17.21 27.42
N ASP A 208 -9.95 -18.38 28.03
CA ASP A 208 -8.80 -19.23 27.75
C ASP A 208 -8.95 -19.86 26.36
N ALA A 209 -7.83 -19.95 25.62
CA ALA A 209 -7.82 -20.59 24.30
C ALA A 209 -8.14 -22.09 24.45
N ILE A 210 -9.10 -22.57 23.65
CA ILE A 210 -9.44 -24.01 23.57
C ILE A 210 -8.52 -24.79 22.63
N ASP A 211 -7.75 -24.08 21.80
CA ASP A 211 -6.84 -24.69 20.84
C ASP A 211 -5.59 -25.24 21.55
N PRO A 212 -5.10 -26.43 21.14
CA PRO A 212 -3.85 -26.94 21.66
C PRO A 212 -2.68 -26.03 21.28
N ALA A 213 -1.63 -26.04 22.10
CA ALA A 213 -0.42 -25.28 21.81
C ALA A 213 0.12 -25.58 20.41
N LEU A 214 0.19 -24.55 19.56
CA LEU A 214 0.85 -24.62 18.27
C LEU A 214 2.37 -24.57 18.50
N LYS A 215 3.04 -25.64 18.10
CA LYS A 215 4.51 -25.78 18.16
C LYS A 215 5.06 -26.16 16.81
N SER A 216 6.17 -25.53 16.42
CA SER A 216 6.94 -25.88 15.22
C SER A 216 8.42 -25.60 15.44
N ARG A 217 9.28 -26.41 14.84
CA ARG A 217 10.73 -26.17 14.81
C ARG A 217 11.13 -25.39 13.56
N ALA A 218 12.25 -24.69 13.63
CA ALA A 218 12.83 -24.02 12.47
C ALA A 218 12.99 -25.02 11.30
N GLY A 219 12.47 -24.64 10.13
CA GLY A 219 12.41 -25.46 8.92
C GLY A 219 11.12 -26.26 8.75
N GLU A 220 10.31 -26.40 9.80
CA GLU A 220 8.96 -26.97 9.68
C GLU A 220 7.97 -25.91 9.21
N THR A 221 6.95 -26.30 8.44
CA THR A 221 5.84 -25.39 8.12
C THR A 221 4.85 -25.41 9.29
N PRO A 222 4.66 -24.29 10.02
CA PRO A 222 3.73 -24.23 11.14
C PRO A 222 2.33 -24.66 10.73
N LYS A 223 1.60 -25.33 11.63
CA LYS A 223 0.26 -25.86 11.34
C LYS A 223 -0.71 -24.78 10.85
N ALA A 224 -0.61 -23.55 11.37
CA ALA A 224 -1.39 -22.40 10.91
C ALA A 224 -1.12 -22.06 9.43
N LEU A 225 0.15 -22.10 8.98
CA LEU A 225 0.49 -21.89 7.58
C LEU A 225 0.04 -23.06 6.70
N ALA A 226 0.18 -24.31 7.17
CA ALA A 226 -0.32 -25.48 6.44
C ALA A 226 -1.85 -25.48 6.30
N LEU A 227 -2.58 -24.91 7.26
CA LEU A 227 -4.02 -24.68 7.15
C LEU A 227 -4.32 -23.57 6.15
N MET A 228 -3.62 -22.43 6.24
CA MET A 228 -3.73 -21.33 5.28
C MET A 228 -3.50 -21.81 3.83
N GLU A 229 -2.51 -22.67 3.59
CA GLU A 229 -2.21 -23.27 2.28
C GLU A 229 -3.32 -24.21 1.76
N ARG A 230 -4.21 -24.69 2.62
CA ARG A 230 -5.29 -25.64 2.28
C ARG A 230 -6.66 -24.99 2.12
N VAL A 231 -6.86 -23.76 2.61
CA VAL A 231 -8.17 -23.10 2.53
C VAL A 231 -8.31 -22.41 1.17
N ALA A 232 -9.23 -22.92 0.35
CA ALA A 232 -9.52 -22.39 -0.99
C ALA A 232 -10.12 -20.96 -1.01
N PHE A 233 -10.63 -20.48 0.13
CA PHE A 233 -11.32 -19.19 0.28
C PHE A 233 -10.93 -18.46 1.59
N PHE A 234 -9.66 -18.50 1.97
CA PHE A 234 -9.17 -17.49 2.90
C PHE A 234 -8.77 -16.28 2.06
N LEU A 235 -9.12 -15.07 2.49
CA LEU A 235 -8.48 -13.87 1.97
C LEU A 235 -6.99 -13.99 2.31
N SER A 236 -6.24 -14.64 1.41
CA SER A 236 -4.83 -15.01 1.50
C SER A 236 -3.92 -13.80 1.70
N ASP A 237 -4.48 -12.59 1.64
CA ASP A 237 -3.77 -11.34 1.77
C ASP A 237 -3.57 -10.88 3.23
N LYS A 238 -4.43 -11.18 4.22
CA LYS A 238 -4.33 -10.48 5.52
C LYS A 238 -3.07 -10.81 6.31
N ALA A 239 -2.57 -12.04 6.18
CA ALA A 239 -1.32 -12.46 6.84
C ALA A 239 -0.08 -11.85 6.18
N THR A 240 -0.20 -11.29 4.97
CA THR A 240 0.93 -10.78 4.17
C THR A 240 0.76 -9.34 3.72
N CYS A 241 -0.42 -8.76 3.87
CA CYS A 241 -0.80 -7.52 3.22
C CYS A 241 -1.51 -6.62 4.22
N VAL A 242 -1.45 -5.32 3.94
CA VAL A 242 -2.12 -4.30 4.73
C VAL A 242 -3.61 -4.34 4.40
N SER A 243 -4.47 -4.18 5.42
CA SER A 243 -5.90 -4.03 5.19
C SER A 243 -6.20 -2.75 4.40
N HIS A 244 -7.43 -2.63 3.88
CA HIS A 244 -7.90 -1.42 3.23
C HIS A 244 -7.60 -0.21 4.12
N THR A 245 -6.85 0.73 3.56
CA THR A 245 -6.43 1.96 4.22
C THR A 245 -6.92 3.12 3.36
N VAL A 246 -7.47 4.14 4.01
CA VAL A 246 -7.84 5.40 3.35
C VAL A 246 -6.83 6.45 3.81
N PRO A 247 -5.86 6.84 2.95
CA PRO A 247 -4.96 7.94 3.26
C PRO A 247 -5.75 9.23 3.50
N ASP A 248 -5.19 10.13 4.30
CA ASP A 248 -5.73 11.46 4.49
C ASP A 248 -5.41 12.34 3.26
N PHE A 249 -6.17 12.12 2.18
CA PHE A 249 -6.04 12.87 0.94
C PHE A 249 -6.39 14.34 1.13
N GLN A 250 -7.27 14.68 2.09
CA GLN A 250 -7.63 16.06 2.37
C GLN A 250 -6.39 16.87 2.76
N ARG A 251 -5.56 16.37 3.67
CA ARG A 251 -4.31 17.06 4.04
C ARG A 251 -3.35 17.22 2.88
N VAL A 252 -3.25 16.24 1.99
CA VAL A 252 -2.39 16.36 0.81
C VAL A 252 -2.89 17.46 -0.13
N LEU A 253 -4.21 17.59 -0.30
CA LEU A 253 -4.82 18.63 -1.13
C LEU A 253 -4.73 20.02 -0.49
N ASP A 254 -4.96 20.13 0.82
CA ASP A 254 -4.98 21.40 1.55
C ASP A 254 -3.56 22.01 1.69
N TYR A 255 -2.54 21.17 1.90
CA TYR A 255 -1.19 21.64 2.25
C TYR A 255 -0.13 21.36 1.17
N GLY A 256 -0.39 20.42 0.26
CA GLY A 256 0.63 19.88 -0.64
C GLY A 256 1.78 19.18 0.10
N LEU A 257 2.66 18.52 -0.64
CA LEU A 257 3.85 17.87 -0.05
C LEU A 257 4.78 18.89 0.62
N ASP A 258 4.89 20.11 0.08
CA ASP A 258 5.70 21.19 0.66
C ASP A 258 5.20 21.65 2.03
N GLY A 259 3.89 21.85 2.18
CA GLY A 259 3.30 22.22 3.47
C GLY A 259 3.49 21.12 4.51
N LEU A 260 3.32 19.86 4.10
CA LEU A 260 3.53 18.71 4.98
C LEU A 260 5.00 18.55 5.40
N ILE A 261 5.96 18.72 4.48
CA ILE A 261 7.40 18.72 4.81
C ILE A 261 7.73 19.87 5.77
N LYS A 262 7.22 21.08 5.48
CA LYS A 262 7.43 22.24 6.35
C LYS A 262 6.91 21.96 7.76
N GLN A 263 5.73 21.36 7.90
CA GLN A 263 5.19 21.01 9.21
C GLN A 263 6.07 20.00 9.94
N ALA A 264 6.48 18.92 9.28
CA ALA A 264 7.36 17.91 9.89
C ALA A 264 8.70 18.52 10.35
N ARG A 265 9.24 19.48 9.61
CA ARG A 265 10.46 20.23 9.99
C ARG A 265 10.24 21.17 11.19
N VAL A 266 9.06 21.78 11.28
CA VAL A 266 8.65 22.55 12.47
C VAL A 266 8.53 21.63 13.68
N ASP A 267 7.86 20.48 13.54
CA ASP A 267 7.71 19.50 14.62
C ASP A 267 9.07 18.99 15.12
N LEU A 268 10.04 18.78 14.22
CA LEU A 268 11.42 18.44 14.58
C LEU A 268 12.14 19.55 15.34
N LYS A 269 11.93 20.82 14.96
CA LYS A 269 12.63 21.97 15.55
C LYS A 269 12.05 22.38 16.90
N ASP A 270 10.73 22.40 16.99
CA ASP A 270 9.98 22.94 18.12
C ASP A 270 9.55 21.83 19.11
N GLY A 271 9.74 20.56 18.73
CA GLY A 271 9.47 19.38 19.56
C GLY A 271 10.42 19.24 20.75
N HIS A 272 10.17 20.04 21.80
CA HIS A 272 10.85 19.88 23.07
C HIS A 272 10.59 18.48 23.66
N GLY A 273 11.65 17.69 23.86
CA GLY A 273 11.56 16.37 24.47
C GLY A 273 11.29 15.21 23.52
N LEU A 274 11.40 15.39 22.19
CA LEU A 274 11.32 14.27 21.25
C LEU A 274 12.44 13.25 21.50
N ALA A 275 12.06 11.98 21.61
CA ALA A 275 12.98 10.86 21.62
C ALA A 275 13.66 10.70 20.24
N ASP A 276 14.83 10.06 20.21
CA ASP A 276 15.60 9.92 18.96
C ASP A 276 14.86 9.09 17.90
N GLU A 277 14.06 8.11 18.31
CA GLU A 277 13.18 7.32 17.45
C GLU A 277 12.11 8.19 16.77
N GLN A 278 11.56 9.18 17.48
CA GLN A 278 10.56 10.10 16.92
C GLN A 278 11.19 11.06 15.91
N LYS A 279 12.41 11.54 16.20
CA LYS A 279 13.18 12.35 15.26
C LYS A 279 13.52 11.56 14.01
N GLU A 280 13.94 10.30 14.18
CA GLU A 280 14.22 9.39 13.07
C GLU A 280 12.99 9.18 12.20
N PHE A 281 11.84 8.90 12.82
CA PHE A 281 10.57 8.76 12.11
C PHE A 281 10.23 10.00 11.27
N LEU A 282 10.28 11.20 11.86
CA LEU A 282 9.97 12.45 11.16
C LEU A 282 10.93 12.72 9.99
N ASN A 283 12.23 12.46 10.19
CA ASN A 283 13.21 12.56 9.10
C ASN A 283 12.95 11.54 7.97
N GLY A 284 12.47 10.34 8.33
CA GLY A 284 12.00 9.35 7.38
C GLY A 284 10.81 9.85 6.57
N VAL A 285 9.77 10.39 7.23
CA VAL A 285 8.60 10.98 6.57
C VAL A 285 9.00 12.10 5.60
N ILE A 286 9.88 13.01 6.03
CA ILE A 286 10.41 14.08 5.18
C ILE A 286 11.10 13.50 3.93
N SER A 287 11.97 12.50 4.11
CA SER A 287 12.68 11.87 2.99
C SER A 287 11.74 11.26 1.95
N VAL A 288 10.65 10.62 2.42
CA VAL A 288 9.64 10.03 1.52
C VAL A 288 8.88 11.11 0.76
N PHE A 289 8.45 12.18 1.42
CA PHE A 289 7.77 13.30 0.75
C PHE A 289 8.69 14.02 -0.25
N GLU A 290 9.98 14.21 0.08
CA GLU A 290 10.96 14.76 -0.84
C GLU A 290 11.12 13.87 -2.08
N GLY A 291 11.19 12.55 -1.92
CA GLY A 291 11.18 11.62 -3.05
C GLY A 291 9.92 11.75 -3.91
N ALA A 292 8.74 11.75 -3.28
CA ALA A 292 7.46 11.88 -3.98
C ALA A 292 7.36 13.21 -4.78
N LYS A 293 7.91 14.30 -4.25
CA LYS A 293 8.03 15.56 -5.00
C LYS A 293 8.89 15.44 -6.25
N VAL A 294 10.04 14.76 -6.15
CA VAL A 294 10.90 14.51 -7.32
C VAL A 294 10.15 13.70 -8.37
N TYR A 295 9.41 12.66 -7.96
CA TYR A 295 8.60 11.89 -8.90
C TYR A 295 7.52 12.75 -9.59
N ALA A 296 6.85 13.63 -8.84
CA ALA A 296 5.87 14.55 -9.40
C ALA A 296 6.50 15.52 -10.43
N GLN A 297 7.74 15.96 -10.21
CA GLN A 297 8.48 16.78 -11.18
C GLN A 297 8.80 15.98 -12.45
N HIS A 298 9.28 14.74 -12.33
CA HIS A 298 9.50 13.86 -13.49
C HIS A 298 8.20 13.63 -14.28
N LEU A 299 7.06 13.46 -13.60
CA LEU A 299 5.76 13.36 -14.27
C LEU A 299 5.38 14.64 -15.03
N ALA A 300 5.65 15.82 -14.46
CA ALA A 300 5.40 17.09 -15.13
C ALA A 300 6.27 17.25 -16.38
N GLU A 301 7.56 16.90 -16.29
CA GLU A 301 8.48 16.91 -17.43
C GLU A 301 8.03 15.95 -18.54
N GLN A 302 7.60 14.73 -18.17
CA GLN A 302 7.08 13.77 -19.14
C GLN A 302 5.75 14.22 -19.76
N ALA A 303 4.87 14.87 -18.99
CA ALA A 303 3.64 15.44 -19.53
C ALA A 303 3.93 16.56 -20.56
N ALA A 304 4.91 17.42 -20.27
CA ALA A 304 5.36 18.44 -21.22
C ALA A 304 5.97 17.82 -22.49
N ALA A 305 6.77 16.76 -22.35
CA ALA A 305 7.37 16.03 -23.47
C ALA A 305 6.33 15.27 -24.31
N ALA A 306 5.29 14.72 -23.69
CA ALA A 306 4.21 14.00 -24.36
C ALA A 306 3.28 14.92 -25.19
N GLY A 307 3.47 16.23 -25.13
CA GLY A 307 2.74 17.18 -25.96
C GLY A 307 1.38 17.62 -25.41
N ASN A 308 1.20 17.63 -24.08
CA ASN A 308 0.11 18.36 -23.43
C ASN A 308 0.34 19.88 -23.56
N ALA A 309 0.27 20.39 -24.79
CA ALA A 309 0.45 21.80 -25.14
C ALA A 309 -0.82 22.65 -24.89
N GLU A 310 -1.92 22.02 -24.47
CA GLU A 310 -3.21 22.67 -24.15
C GLU A 310 -3.55 22.55 -22.65
N LEU A 311 -2.75 23.21 -21.79
CA LEU A 311 -3.16 23.56 -20.43
C LEU A 311 -3.16 25.08 -20.26
#